data_AF-A0A2D9Q560-F1
#
_entry.id   AF-A0A2D9Q560-F1
#
_cell.length_a   1.000
_cell.length_b   1.000
_cell.length_c   1.000
_cell.angle_alpha   90.00
_cell.angle_beta   90.00
_cell.angle_gamma   90.00
#
_symmetry.space_group_name_H-M   'P 1'
#
loop_
_entity.id
_entity.type
_entity.pdbx_description
1 polymer ?
#
loop_
_entity_poly.entity_id
_entity_poly.type
_entity_poly.pdbx_seq_one_letter_code
_entity_poly.pdbx_strand_id
1 'polypeptide(L)'
;MADKAPDERAPLEGARRRASTATSAFGVSRREGHDASVYYTSRLNEGLVSSRDVGAAQAFPEEHANTVLCGDSRTLPLPDNCVHLVVTSPPYNASKDYDEDLSLKEYLTLLHDVFAECYRVLTPGGRMVVNVANLGRKPYIPLSSHINIIMAEIGFLMRGEIIWDKSASAGSSCAWGSFQSASNPCLRDVHEYLLV
;
A
#
# COMPACT_ATOMS: atom_id res chain seq x y z
N MET A 1 -1.94 31.48 32.35
CA MET A 1 -2.05 30.00 32.46
C MET A 1 -1.49 29.47 31.15
N ALA A 2 -0.33 28.83 31.17
CA ALA A 2 0.34 28.38 29.96
C ALA A 2 -0.25 27.03 29.53
N ASP A 3 -0.73 26.96 28.29
CA ASP A 3 -1.13 25.72 27.63
C ASP A 3 0.04 24.74 27.61
N LYS A 4 -0.20 23.54 28.11
CA LYS A 4 0.73 22.41 27.98
C LYS A 4 0.63 21.88 26.55
N ALA A 5 1.75 21.84 25.85
CA ALA A 5 1.90 21.10 24.61
C ALA A 5 1.51 19.62 24.82
N PRO A 6 0.92 18.95 23.81
CA PRO A 6 0.53 17.56 23.91
C PRO A 6 1.77 16.67 24.10
N ASP A 7 1.64 15.67 24.98
CA ASP A 7 2.68 14.70 25.30
C ASP A 7 2.80 13.68 24.15
N GLU A 8 3.84 13.81 23.32
CA GLU A 8 4.16 12.89 22.22
C GLU A 8 4.62 11.49 22.69
N ARG A 9 4.60 11.21 23.99
CA ARG A 9 5.00 9.90 24.57
C ARG A 9 3.83 9.10 25.15
N ALA A 10 2.59 9.45 24.83
CA ALA A 10 1.46 8.62 25.22
C ALA A 10 1.55 7.24 24.52
N PRO A 11 1.57 6.12 25.25
CA PRO A 11 1.43 4.81 24.64
C PRO A 11 0.10 4.73 23.90
N LEU A 12 0.05 3.98 22.80
CA LEU A 12 -1.15 3.71 22.00
C LEU A 12 -2.36 3.40 22.91
N GLU A 13 -3.24 4.38 23.15
CA GLU A 13 -4.43 4.20 23.96
C GLU A 13 -5.46 3.39 23.17
N GLY A 14 -5.75 2.19 23.66
CA GLY A 14 -6.76 1.30 23.13
C GLY A 14 -6.97 0.11 24.06
N ALA A 15 -8.18 -0.47 24.01
CA ALA A 15 -8.62 -1.56 24.89
C ALA A 15 -7.86 -2.88 24.63
N ARG A 16 -6.58 -2.96 25.01
CA ARG A 16 -5.86 -4.24 25.10
C ARG A 16 -5.90 -4.71 26.55
N ARG A 17 -6.74 -5.72 26.81
CA ARG A 17 -6.53 -6.62 27.96
C ARG A 17 -5.05 -7.03 27.95
N ARG A 18 -4.33 -6.77 29.04
CA ARG A 18 -2.89 -7.08 29.19
C ARG A 18 -2.67 -8.54 28.79
N ALA A 19 -1.85 -8.77 27.77
CA ALA A 19 -1.45 -10.12 27.39
C ALA A 19 -0.82 -10.83 28.59
N SER A 20 -1.06 -12.14 28.74
CA SER A 20 -0.53 -12.93 29.87
C SER A 20 0.97 -13.19 29.78
N THR A 21 1.56 -12.97 28.60
CA THR A 21 2.99 -13.15 28.32
C THR A 21 3.56 -11.91 27.62
N ALA A 22 4.88 -11.73 27.65
CA ALA A 22 5.59 -10.61 27.02
C ALA A 22 6.64 -11.13 26.04
N THR A 23 7.15 -10.25 25.17
CA THR A 23 8.20 -10.61 24.20
C THR A 23 9.40 -11.26 24.89
N SER A 24 9.74 -12.48 24.47
CA SER A 24 10.92 -13.21 24.95
C SER A 24 12.20 -12.63 24.35
N ALA A 25 13.30 -12.70 25.10
CA ALA A 25 14.64 -12.32 24.60
C ALA A 25 15.12 -13.23 23.46
N PHE A 26 14.62 -14.47 23.41
CA PHE A 26 14.95 -15.46 22.39
C PHE A 26 13.71 -16.22 21.91
N GLY A 27 13.73 -16.71 20.67
CA GLY A 27 12.58 -17.33 20.00
C GLY A 27 11.89 -18.40 20.85
N VAL A 28 10.56 -18.39 20.84
CA VAL A 28 9.71 -19.37 21.54
C VAL A 28 8.88 -20.16 20.53
N SER A 29 8.61 -21.43 20.83
CA SER A 29 7.82 -22.31 19.95
C SER A 29 6.32 -22.05 20.00
N ARG A 30 5.81 -21.46 21.09
CA ARG A 30 4.39 -21.17 21.26
C ARG A 30 3.98 -19.97 20.41
N ARG A 31 2.83 -20.09 19.73
CA ARG A 31 2.20 -19.02 18.95
C ARG A 31 1.04 -18.45 19.75
N GLU A 32 1.33 -17.53 20.65
CA GLU A 32 0.36 -16.87 21.51
C GLU A 32 0.52 -15.35 21.44
N GLY A 33 -0.58 -14.63 21.65
CA GLY A 33 -0.55 -13.17 21.77
C GLY A 33 0.24 -12.77 23.02
N HIS A 34 1.17 -11.85 22.87
CA HIS A 34 2.05 -11.36 23.93
C HIS A 34 2.16 -9.85 23.90
N ASP A 35 2.60 -9.26 25.00
CA ASP A 35 2.92 -7.84 25.10
C ASP A 35 4.18 -7.53 24.30
N ALA A 36 3.99 -6.83 23.17
CA ALA A 36 5.03 -6.40 22.26
C ALA A 36 5.48 -4.93 22.50
N SER A 37 5.12 -4.34 23.65
CA SER A 37 5.42 -2.93 23.94
C SER A 37 6.92 -2.62 23.80
N VAL A 38 7.80 -3.51 24.27
CA VAL A 38 9.27 -3.34 24.15
C VAL A 38 9.72 -3.17 22.69
N TYR A 39 9.11 -3.89 21.75
CA TYR A 39 9.42 -3.75 20.33
C TYR A 39 8.91 -2.41 19.80
N TYR A 40 7.64 -2.09 20.03
CA TYR A 40 7.01 -0.88 19.50
C TYR A 40 7.53 0.43 20.14
N THR A 41 8.15 0.36 21.33
CA THR A 41 8.82 1.51 21.96
C THR A 41 10.33 1.53 21.71
N SER A 42 10.86 0.60 20.91
CA SER A 42 12.29 0.60 20.54
C SER A 42 12.63 1.73 19.57
N ARG A 43 13.93 2.10 19.51
CA ARG A 43 14.45 3.16 18.61
C ARG A 43 14.16 2.94 17.13
N LEU A 44 13.92 1.69 16.71
CA LEU A 44 13.53 1.39 15.33
C LEU A 44 12.18 2.05 14.96
N ASN A 45 11.30 2.20 15.94
CA ASN A 45 9.96 2.78 15.75
C ASN A 45 9.92 4.28 16.11
N GLU A 46 11.05 4.87 16.48
CA GLU A 46 11.14 6.29 16.82
C GLU A 46 10.78 7.13 15.58
N GLY A 47 9.80 8.02 15.71
CA GLY A 47 9.31 8.87 14.62
C GLY A 47 8.36 8.17 13.63
N LEU A 48 8.03 6.88 13.81
CA LEU A 48 7.02 6.23 12.99
C LEU A 48 5.62 6.67 13.39
N VAL A 49 4.87 7.19 12.42
CA VAL A 49 3.46 7.56 12.60
C VAL A 49 2.61 6.29 12.69
N SER A 50 1.82 6.17 13.75
CA SER A 50 0.94 5.01 13.99
C SER A 50 -0.55 5.31 13.80
N SER A 51 -0.91 6.60 13.79
CA SER A 51 -2.26 7.10 13.53
C SER A 51 -2.19 8.55 13.08
N ARG A 52 -3.24 9.01 12.38
CA ARG A 52 -3.43 10.39 11.95
C ARG A 52 -4.88 10.77 12.21
N ASP A 53 -5.13 12.01 12.60
CA ASP A 53 -6.48 12.56 12.54
C ASP A 53 -6.81 12.88 11.09
N VAL A 54 -7.83 12.24 10.56
CA VAL A 54 -8.29 12.38 9.16
C VAL A 54 -9.74 12.86 9.12
N GLY A 55 -10.28 13.37 10.23
CA GLY A 55 -11.65 13.84 10.34
C GLY A 55 -12.67 12.74 10.62
N ALA A 56 -13.96 13.07 10.48
CA ALA A 56 -15.06 12.16 10.74
C ALA A 56 -15.51 11.42 9.46
N ALA A 57 -16.03 10.21 9.65
CA ALA A 57 -16.69 9.45 8.60
C ALA A 57 -17.93 10.19 8.08
N GLN A 58 -18.13 10.18 6.76
CA GLN A 58 -19.31 10.74 6.10
C GLN A 58 -20.16 9.61 5.49
N ALA A 59 -21.45 9.87 5.30
CA ALA A 59 -22.32 8.92 4.60
C ALA A 59 -21.96 8.88 3.11
N PHE A 60 -21.94 7.68 2.53
CA PHE A 60 -21.77 7.51 1.09
C PHE A 60 -23.03 7.99 0.34
N PRO A 61 -22.92 8.81 -0.72
CA PRO A 61 -24.08 9.27 -1.49
C PRO A 61 -24.83 8.11 -2.16
N GLU A 62 -26.11 7.94 -1.87
CA GLU A 62 -26.91 6.81 -2.38
C GLU A 62 -27.04 6.82 -3.91
N GLU A 63 -27.03 8.01 -4.52
CA GLU A 63 -27.07 8.18 -5.98
C GLU A 63 -25.88 7.54 -6.72
N HIS A 64 -24.77 7.31 -6.01
CA HIS A 64 -23.58 6.68 -6.58
C HIS A 64 -23.48 5.18 -6.25
N ALA A 65 -24.40 4.63 -5.45
CA ALA A 65 -24.35 3.23 -5.04
C ALA A 65 -24.52 2.28 -6.23
N ASN A 66 -23.58 1.35 -6.39
CA ASN A 66 -23.55 0.35 -7.47
C ASN A 66 -23.56 0.96 -8.89
N THR A 67 -22.96 2.15 -9.05
CA THR A 67 -22.83 2.82 -10.34
C THR A 67 -21.39 2.81 -10.83
N VAL A 68 -21.22 2.94 -12.16
CA VAL A 68 -19.92 3.21 -12.78
C VAL A 68 -19.89 4.68 -13.18
N LEU A 69 -19.02 5.44 -12.54
CA LEU A 69 -18.82 6.86 -12.85
C LEU A 69 -17.73 6.98 -13.91
N CYS A 70 -18.07 7.54 -15.07
CA CYS A 70 -17.10 7.84 -16.12
C CYS A 70 -16.51 9.22 -15.84
N GLY A 71 -15.20 9.26 -15.59
CA GLY A 71 -14.49 10.49 -15.25
C GLY A 71 -13.02 10.22 -14.96
N ASP A 72 -12.33 11.27 -14.54
CA ASP A 72 -10.93 11.21 -14.14
C ASP A 72 -10.81 10.86 -12.65
N SER A 73 -10.13 9.75 -12.33
CA SER A 73 -9.95 9.29 -10.95
C SER A 73 -9.12 10.23 -10.08
N ARG A 74 -8.46 11.24 -10.66
CA ARG A 74 -7.83 12.35 -9.92
C ARG A 74 -8.85 13.33 -9.32
N THR A 75 -10.13 13.21 -9.69
CA THR A 75 -11.21 14.07 -9.18
C THR A 75 -12.48 13.24 -9.04
N LEU A 76 -12.64 12.58 -7.89
CA LEU A 76 -13.79 11.79 -7.58
C LEU A 76 -14.93 12.70 -7.11
N PRO A 77 -16.15 12.61 -7.68
CA PRO A 77 -17.31 13.38 -7.23
C PRO A 77 -17.92 12.78 -5.95
N LEU A 78 -17.07 12.45 -4.98
CA LEU A 78 -17.43 11.81 -3.72
C LEU A 78 -16.99 12.70 -2.54
N PRO A 79 -17.77 12.75 -1.45
CA PRO A 79 -17.35 13.43 -0.23
C PRO A 79 -16.08 12.83 0.38
N ASP A 80 -15.39 13.62 1.20
CA ASP A 80 -14.31 13.12 2.04
C ASP A 80 -14.82 12.01 2.97
N ASN A 81 -13.96 11.06 3.32
CA ASN A 81 -14.23 10.06 4.36
C ASN A 81 -15.52 9.22 4.20
N CYS A 82 -15.97 8.92 2.99
CA CYS A 82 -17.21 8.17 2.74
C CYS A 82 -17.02 6.73 2.22
N VAL A 83 -15.79 6.35 1.83
CA VAL A 83 -15.46 5.04 1.26
C VAL A 83 -14.73 4.17 2.29
N HIS A 84 -15.11 2.90 2.40
CA HIS A 84 -14.51 1.98 3.37
C HIS A 84 -13.32 1.19 2.80
N LEU A 85 -13.38 0.86 1.50
CA LEU A 85 -12.40 0.04 0.82
C LEU A 85 -12.24 0.52 -0.62
N VAL A 86 -10.99 0.78 -1.01
CA VAL A 86 -10.59 0.97 -2.41
C VAL A 86 -9.80 -0.26 -2.83
N VAL A 87 -10.17 -0.88 -3.94
CA VAL A 87 -9.39 -1.95 -4.58
C VAL A 87 -9.12 -1.51 -6.01
N THR A 88 -7.85 -1.46 -6.39
CA THR A 88 -7.48 -0.97 -7.72
C THR A 88 -6.26 -1.70 -8.29
N SER A 89 -6.09 -1.60 -9.60
CA SER A 89 -4.85 -1.91 -10.30
C SER A 89 -4.59 -0.75 -11.26
N PRO A 90 -3.49 -0.01 -11.10
CA PRO A 90 -3.25 1.16 -11.93
C PRO A 90 -3.09 0.78 -13.41
N PRO A 91 -3.46 1.66 -14.34
CA PRO A 91 -3.16 1.45 -15.75
C PRO A 91 -1.65 1.39 -15.91
N TYR A 92 -1.13 0.27 -16.43
CA TYR A 92 0.31 0.17 -16.66
C TYR A 92 0.67 1.00 -17.88
N ASN A 93 1.52 2.01 -17.71
CA ASN A 93 2.16 2.73 -18.81
C ASN A 93 3.15 1.80 -19.55
N ALA A 94 2.60 0.85 -20.30
CA ALA A 94 3.30 -0.27 -20.93
C ALA A 94 3.24 -0.18 -22.46
N SER A 95 3.03 1.03 -22.98
CA SER A 95 2.96 1.37 -24.40
C SER A 95 1.93 0.55 -25.17
N LYS A 96 0.76 0.31 -24.55
CA LYS A 96 -0.42 -0.20 -25.24
C LYS A 96 -1.08 0.92 -26.05
N ASP A 97 -1.91 0.54 -27.02
CA ASP A 97 -2.56 1.50 -27.94
C ASP A 97 -3.45 2.54 -27.23
N TYR A 98 -3.83 2.27 -25.98
CA TYR A 98 -4.63 3.13 -25.11
C TYR A 98 -3.81 3.86 -24.04
N ASP A 99 -2.49 3.62 -23.96
CA ASP A 99 -1.61 4.28 -22.99
C ASP A 99 -1.12 5.61 -23.56
N GLU A 100 -1.04 6.62 -22.69
CA GLU A 100 -0.28 7.83 -22.98
C GLU A 100 1.22 7.55 -22.88
N ASP A 101 2.05 8.20 -23.72
CA ASP A 101 3.52 8.06 -23.68
C ASP A 101 4.12 8.89 -22.54
N LEU A 102 3.89 8.45 -21.31
CA LEU A 102 4.36 9.13 -20.10
C LEU A 102 5.81 8.72 -19.77
N SER A 103 6.62 9.67 -19.34
CA SER A 103 7.85 9.35 -18.63
C SER A 103 7.54 8.65 -17.30
N LEU A 104 8.52 7.94 -16.72
CA LEU A 104 8.35 7.32 -15.40
C LEU A 104 7.93 8.37 -14.35
N LYS A 105 8.50 9.58 -14.41
CA LYS A 105 8.15 10.65 -13.47
C LYS A 105 6.69 11.07 -13.62
N GLU A 106 6.23 11.32 -14.84
CA GLU A 106 4.84 11.69 -15.10
C GLU A 106 3.87 10.59 -14.69
N TYR A 107 4.22 9.33 -14.95
CA TYR A 107 3.44 8.18 -14.49
C TYR A 107 3.35 8.11 -12.97
N LEU A 108 4.46 8.27 -12.24
CA LEU A 108 4.44 8.27 -10.77
C LEU A 108 3.65 9.46 -10.20
N THR A 109 3.70 10.63 -10.85
CA THR A 109 2.86 11.78 -10.49
C THR A 109 1.38 11.47 -10.70
N LEU A 110 1.01 10.85 -11.83
CA LEU A 110 -0.37 10.41 -12.06
C LEU A 110 -0.86 9.46 -10.97
N LEU A 111 -0.03 8.47 -10.58
CA LEU A 111 -0.37 7.55 -9.49
C LEU A 111 -0.54 8.28 -8.16
N HIS A 112 0.38 9.19 -7.83
CA HIS A 112 0.28 10.01 -6.63
C HIS A 112 -1.05 10.76 -6.56
N ASP A 113 -1.45 11.44 -7.64
CA ASP A 113 -2.66 12.26 -7.66
C ASP A 113 -3.93 11.40 -7.48
N VAL A 114 -3.99 10.24 -8.13
CA VAL A 114 -5.11 9.29 -7.97
C VAL A 114 -5.14 8.71 -6.55
N PHE A 115 -3.98 8.36 -5.99
CA PHE A 115 -3.91 7.78 -4.64
C PHE A 115 -4.23 8.82 -3.56
N ALA A 116 -3.85 10.09 -3.76
CA ALA A 116 -4.22 11.19 -2.88
C ALA A 116 -5.73 11.40 -2.87
N GLU A 117 -6.37 11.32 -4.03
CA GLU A 117 -7.83 11.42 -4.13
C GLU A 117 -8.54 10.22 -3.50
N CYS A 118 -7.98 9.02 -3.65
CA CYS A 118 -8.45 7.83 -2.93
C CYS A 118 -8.29 7.97 -1.41
N TYR A 119 -7.19 8.56 -0.93
CA TYR A 119 -6.97 8.84 0.49
C TYR A 119 -8.03 9.81 1.04
N ARG A 120 -8.33 10.89 0.30
CA ARG A 120 -9.36 11.88 0.68
C ARG A 120 -10.73 11.25 0.91
N VAL A 121 -11.16 10.36 0.02
CA VAL A 121 -12.51 9.75 0.12
C VAL A 121 -12.57 8.59 1.12
N LEU A 122 -11.44 8.04 1.56
CA LEU A 122 -11.42 6.92 2.51
C LEU A 122 -11.79 7.36 3.91
N THR A 123 -12.75 6.67 4.53
CA THR A 123 -13.15 6.86 5.93
C THR A 123 -11.98 6.62 6.89
N PRO A 124 -11.97 7.22 8.10
CA PRO A 124 -11.06 6.81 9.16
C PRO A 124 -11.03 5.29 9.35
N GLY A 125 -9.85 4.68 9.23
CA GLY A 125 -9.65 3.23 9.31
C GLY A 125 -9.98 2.43 8.04
N GLY A 126 -10.41 3.11 6.98
CA GLY A 126 -10.58 2.55 5.64
C GLY A 126 -9.25 2.04 5.05
N ARG A 127 -9.34 1.22 4.00
CA ARG A 127 -8.18 0.57 3.40
C ARG A 127 -8.14 0.78 1.90
N MET A 128 -6.93 0.88 1.37
CA MET A 128 -6.67 0.81 -0.06
C MET A 128 -5.87 -0.46 -0.34
N VAL A 129 -6.24 -1.19 -1.39
CA VAL A 129 -5.50 -2.34 -1.89
C VAL A 129 -5.08 -2.06 -3.32
N VAL A 130 -3.78 -2.01 -3.57
CA VAL A 130 -3.22 -1.75 -4.91
C VAL A 130 -2.59 -3.02 -5.45
N ASN A 131 -3.17 -3.58 -6.50
CA ASN A 131 -2.59 -4.68 -7.26
C ASN A 131 -1.57 -4.15 -8.27
N VAL A 132 -0.30 -4.51 -8.12
CA VAL A 132 0.78 -4.05 -8.99
C VAL A 132 1.77 -5.16 -9.34
N ALA A 133 2.19 -5.18 -10.60
CA ALA A 133 3.35 -5.92 -11.10
C ALA A 133 4.54 -4.97 -11.27
N ASN A 134 5.75 -5.46 -11.02
CA ASN A 134 6.96 -4.72 -11.40
C ASN A 134 7.19 -4.78 -12.91
N LEU A 135 7.71 -3.69 -13.47
CA LEU A 135 7.82 -3.51 -14.92
C LEU A 135 9.25 -3.56 -15.42
N GLY A 136 9.41 -3.87 -16.70
CA GLY A 136 10.69 -3.84 -17.38
C GLY A 136 11.65 -4.95 -16.94
N ARG A 137 12.67 -5.19 -17.77
CA ARG A 137 13.79 -6.09 -17.45
C ARG A 137 15.15 -5.47 -17.79
N LYS A 138 15.17 -4.32 -18.47
CA LYS A 138 16.35 -3.57 -18.93
C LYS A 138 15.99 -2.09 -19.13
N PRO A 139 15.90 -1.26 -18.07
CA PRO A 139 16.08 -1.61 -16.65
C PRO A 139 14.83 -2.28 -16.04
N TYR A 140 14.98 -2.83 -14.85
CA TYR A 140 13.88 -3.30 -14.01
C TYR A 140 13.35 -2.14 -13.16
N ILE A 141 12.02 -2.00 -13.11
CA ILE A 141 11.31 -0.92 -12.42
C ILE A 141 10.49 -1.54 -11.28
N PRO A 142 10.93 -1.37 -10.01
CA PRO A 142 10.23 -1.89 -8.84
C PRO A 142 9.04 -0.98 -8.50
N LEU A 143 7.98 -1.04 -9.30
CA LEU A 143 6.77 -0.24 -9.08
C LEU A 143 6.18 -0.42 -7.69
N SER A 144 6.22 -1.64 -7.11
CA SER A 144 5.72 -1.84 -5.75
C SER A 144 6.46 -0.97 -4.73
N SER A 145 7.77 -0.80 -4.86
CA SER A 145 8.56 0.07 -4.00
C SER A 145 8.22 1.55 -4.20
N HIS A 146 8.06 2.01 -5.45
CA HIS A 146 7.66 3.38 -5.73
C HIS A 146 6.27 3.69 -5.16
N ILE A 147 5.31 2.78 -5.32
CA ILE A 147 3.95 2.95 -4.80
C ILE A 147 3.95 2.99 -3.27
N ASN A 148 4.70 2.11 -2.60
CA ASN A 148 4.83 2.14 -1.13
C ASN A 148 5.34 3.50 -0.62
N ILE A 149 6.31 4.10 -1.32
CA ILE A 149 6.83 5.44 -0.98
C ILE A 149 5.73 6.50 -1.16
N ILE A 150 5.08 6.53 -2.33
CA ILE A 150 3.99 7.46 -2.64
C ILE A 150 2.87 7.37 -1.59
N MET A 151 2.43 6.15 -1.26
CA MET A 151 1.36 5.93 -0.28
C MET A 151 1.77 6.42 1.11
N ALA A 152 3.02 6.17 1.53
CA ALA A 152 3.54 6.67 2.81
C ALA A 152 3.63 8.20 2.85
N GLU A 153 4.04 8.84 1.75
CA GLU A 153 4.11 10.30 1.59
C GLU A 153 2.72 10.95 1.70
N ILE A 154 1.70 10.36 1.06
CA ILE A 154 0.30 10.82 1.14
C ILE A 154 -0.23 10.72 2.57
N GLY A 155 0.17 9.69 3.32
CA GLY A 155 -0.22 9.50 4.71
C GLY A 155 -0.85 8.15 5.04
N PHE A 156 -0.85 7.20 4.10
CA PHE A 156 -1.22 5.82 4.37
C PHE A 156 -0.25 5.17 5.37
N LEU A 157 -0.77 4.19 6.10
CA LEU A 157 0.00 3.34 7.01
C LEU A 157 0.04 1.93 6.43
N MET A 158 1.22 1.50 5.97
CA MET A 158 1.39 0.17 5.41
C MET A 158 1.00 -0.90 6.42
N ARG A 159 0.06 -1.77 6.02
CA ARG A 159 -0.36 -2.93 6.80
C ARG A 159 0.43 -4.18 6.42
N GLY A 160 0.82 -4.28 5.15
CA GLY A 160 1.62 -5.38 4.64
C GLY A 160 1.37 -5.60 3.15
N GLU A 161 1.91 -6.70 2.64
CA GLU A 161 1.80 -7.07 1.24
C GLU A 161 1.30 -8.50 1.14
N ILE A 162 0.36 -8.74 0.22
CA ILE A 162 -0.07 -10.09 -0.15
C ILE A 162 0.58 -10.42 -1.49
N ILE A 163 1.21 -11.59 -1.57
CA ILE A 163 1.81 -12.09 -2.81
C ILE A 163 0.76 -12.91 -3.55
N TRP A 164 0.31 -12.40 -4.69
CA TRP A 164 -0.55 -13.14 -5.59
C TRP A 164 0.30 -13.98 -6.53
N ASP A 165 0.45 -15.27 -6.21
CA ASP A 165 1.13 -16.23 -7.07
C ASP A 165 0.30 -16.52 -8.33
N LYS A 166 0.87 -16.18 -9.49
CA LYS A 166 0.30 -16.37 -10.83
C LYS A 166 1.10 -17.40 -11.63
N SER A 167 1.97 -18.19 -10.98
CA SER A 167 2.85 -19.18 -11.61
C SER A 167 2.09 -20.20 -12.46
N ALA A 168 0.89 -20.59 -12.07
CA ALA A 168 0.04 -21.49 -12.85
C ALA A 168 -0.33 -20.93 -14.24
N SER A 169 -0.35 -19.60 -14.39
CA SER A 169 -0.65 -18.90 -15.66
C SER A 169 0.61 -18.43 -16.38
N ALA A 170 1.80 -18.57 -15.78
CA ALA A 170 3.06 -18.19 -16.38
C ALA A 170 3.50 -19.25 -17.40
N GLY A 171 3.17 -19.05 -18.68
CA GLY A 171 3.54 -19.97 -19.77
C GLY A 171 5.02 -20.35 -19.80
N SER A 172 5.30 -21.56 -20.31
CA SER A 172 6.57 -22.31 -20.29
C SER A 172 7.77 -21.71 -21.06
N SER A 173 7.85 -20.39 -21.19
CA SER A 173 8.96 -19.72 -21.89
C SER A 173 10.23 -19.74 -21.03
N CYS A 174 11.34 -20.27 -21.56
CA CYS A 174 12.63 -20.34 -20.86
C CYS A 174 13.27 -18.94 -20.68
N ALA A 175 13.60 -18.56 -19.45
CA ALA A 175 14.27 -17.30 -19.10
C ALA A 175 15.81 -17.35 -19.25
N TRP A 176 16.32 -18.13 -20.20
CA TRP A 176 17.75 -18.40 -20.36
C TRP A 176 18.48 -17.41 -21.30
N GLY A 177 17.76 -16.49 -21.94
CA GLY A 177 18.30 -15.73 -23.06
C GLY A 177 18.36 -16.60 -24.33
N SER A 178 19.42 -16.46 -25.13
CA SER A 178 19.61 -17.27 -26.34
C SER A 178 19.92 -18.73 -26.00
N PHE A 179 19.30 -19.67 -26.72
CA PHE A 179 19.55 -21.11 -26.56
C PHE A 179 21.06 -21.41 -26.69
N GLN A 180 21.62 -22.15 -25.73
CA GLN A 180 23.06 -22.48 -25.61
C GLN A 180 24.02 -21.28 -25.45
N SER A 181 23.53 -20.06 -25.22
CA SER A 181 24.35 -18.87 -24.94
C SER A 181 23.62 -17.92 -23.98
N ALA A 182 23.57 -18.31 -22.71
CA ALA A 182 22.90 -17.55 -21.65
C ALA A 182 23.73 -16.32 -21.24
N SER A 183 23.73 -15.28 -22.07
CA SER A 183 24.49 -14.05 -21.84
C SER A 183 23.88 -13.15 -20.75
N ASN A 184 22.59 -13.30 -20.43
CA ASN A 184 21.90 -12.53 -19.40
C ASN A 184 20.61 -13.23 -18.91
N PRO A 185 20.73 -14.28 -18.06
CA PRO A 185 19.56 -14.92 -17.45
C PRO A 185 18.80 -13.93 -16.57
N CYS A 186 17.48 -13.87 -16.71
CA CYS A 186 16.63 -12.97 -15.92
C CYS A 186 15.73 -13.74 -14.95
N LEU A 187 15.53 -13.16 -13.76
CA LEU A 187 14.48 -13.62 -12.87
C LEU A 187 13.13 -13.29 -13.49
N ARG A 188 12.21 -14.26 -13.42
CA ARG A 188 10.83 -14.07 -13.83
C ARG A 188 9.99 -13.81 -12.60
N ASP A 189 9.31 -12.66 -12.58
CA ASP A 189 8.25 -12.46 -11.61
C ASP A 189 7.05 -13.30 -12.06
N VAL A 190 6.70 -14.26 -11.23
CA VAL A 190 5.51 -15.11 -11.41
C VAL A 190 4.39 -14.69 -10.47
N HIS A 191 4.53 -13.53 -9.85
CA HIS A 191 3.62 -13.00 -8.86
C HIS A 191 3.33 -11.51 -9.09
N GLU A 192 2.22 -11.06 -8.53
CA GLU A 192 1.88 -9.65 -8.36
C GLU A 192 1.81 -9.32 -6.87
N TYR A 193 1.93 -8.03 -6.55
CA TYR A 193 1.85 -7.50 -5.21
C TYR A 193 0.48 -6.90 -5.00
N LEU A 194 -0.18 -7.27 -3.91
CA LEU A 194 -1.34 -6.57 -3.38
C LEU A 194 -0.88 -5.80 -2.14
N LEU A 195 -0.64 -4.50 -2.32
CA LEU A 195 -0.18 -3.59 -1.28
C LEU A 195 -1.36 -3.13 -0.43
N VAL A 196 -1.28 -3.23 0.90
CA VAL A 196 -2.38 -2.94 1.85
C VAL A 196 -1.94 -1.95 2.92
#